data_AF-A0A562E108-F1
#
_entry.id   AF-A0A562E108-F1
#
_cell.length_a   1.000
_cell.length_b   1.000
_cell.length_c   1.000
_cell.angle_alpha   90.00
_cell.angle_beta   90.00
_cell.angle_gamma   90.00
#
_symmetry.space_group_name_H-M   'P 1'
#
loop_
_entity.id
_entity.type
_entity.pdbx_description
1 polymer ?
#
loop_
_entity_poly.entity_id
_entity_poly.type
_entity_poly.pdbx_seq_one_letter_code
_entity_poly.pdbx_strand_id
1 'polypeptide(L)'
;MALDYTTSDLKEFTDSLILTRGTRHEDWDTLGFQAKAGDRFRRAQIRYVGSGATGNHENDNRTIPSRGFTFSNMLLPAGAEGPEHTHHDAEEAFFVLEGEVEVGIHRDGVVEKRTLGYRDMIVVPAGVPRSLENTGTTDALFCVIIGTQKPQVPTYPETSAVFGISRD
;
A
#
# COMPACT_ATOMS: atom_id res chain seq x y z
N MET A 1 15.05 1.30 16.15
CA MET A 1 16.29 0.58 16.52
C MET A 1 16.91 0.06 15.25
N ALA A 2 18.19 0.30 14.99
CA ALA A 2 18.86 -0.31 13.84
C ALA A 2 19.03 -1.81 14.11
N LEU A 3 18.58 -2.66 13.19
CA LEU A 3 18.85 -4.10 13.24
C LEU A 3 20.35 -4.32 12.99
N ASP A 4 21.12 -4.49 14.08
CA ASP A 4 22.55 -4.76 14.02
C ASP A 4 22.79 -6.25 14.33
N TYR A 5 23.32 -6.98 13.35
CA TYR A 5 23.64 -8.40 13.49
C TYR A 5 24.71 -8.67 14.55
N THR A 6 25.48 -7.65 14.94
CA THR A 6 26.58 -7.80 15.92
C THR A 6 26.10 -7.83 17.37
N THR A 7 24.79 -7.71 17.63
CA THR A 7 24.22 -7.85 18.98
C THR A 7 24.57 -9.22 19.55
N SER A 8 25.14 -9.27 20.76
CA SER A 8 25.58 -10.53 21.38
C SER A 8 24.44 -11.49 21.74
N ASP A 9 23.19 -11.03 21.73
CA ASP A 9 21.99 -11.82 21.99
C ASP A 9 21.26 -12.17 20.68
N LEU A 10 21.48 -13.40 20.21
CA LEU A 10 20.84 -13.94 19.01
C LEU A 10 19.32 -14.08 19.16
N LYS A 11 18.81 -14.31 20.38
CA LYS A 11 17.37 -14.43 20.62
C LYS A 11 16.69 -13.08 20.43
N GLU A 12 17.21 -12.02 21.06
CA GLU A 12 16.70 -10.66 20.90
C GLU A 12 16.74 -10.22 19.44
N PHE A 13 17.86 -10.48 18.76
CA PHE A 13 17.98 -10.19 17.32
C PHE A 13 16.95 -10.97 16.51
N THR A 14 16.76 -12.27 16.77
CA THR A 14 15.74 -13.08 16.07
C THR A 14 14.34 -12.53 16.27
N ASP A 15 13.96 -12.22 17.51
CA ASP A 15 12.64 -11.66 17.83
C ASP A 15 12.42 -10.32 17.12
N SER A 16 13.47 -9.50 16.94
CA SER A 16 13.39 -8.22 16.23
C SER A 16 13.14 -8.33 14.72
N LEU A 17 13.35 -9.51 14.11
CA LEU A 17 13.13 -9.77 12.69
C LEU A 17 11.74 -10.35 12.39
N ILE A 18 10.97 -10.72 13.41
CA ILE A 18 9.72 -11.47 13.26
C ILE A 18 8.53 -10.54 13.46
N LEU A 19 7.63 -10.51 12.47
CA LEU A 19 6.34 -9.86 12.56
C LEU A 19 5.24 -10.90 12.46
N THR A 20 4.27 -10.85 13.36
CA THR A 20 3.15 -11.82 13.41
C THR A 20 1.82 -11.12 13.23
N ARG A 21 0.85 -11.82 12.63
CA ARG A 21 -0.54 -11.33 12.42
C ARG A 21 -1.17 -10.78 13.70
N GLY A 22 -0.90 -11.36 14.87
CA GLY A 22 -1.52 -10.95 16.14
C GLY A 22 -1.29 -9.50 16.54
N THR A 23 -0.27 -8.83 15.97
CA THR A 23 0.04 -7.41 16.22
C THR A 23 -0.25 -6.52 15.00
N ARG A 24 -0.79 -7.10 13.92
CA ARG A 24 -1.08 -6.39 12.67
C ARG A 24 -2.51 -5.88 12.71
N HIS A 25 -2.64 -4.59 12.95
CA HIS A 25 -3.93 -3.91 12.97
C HIS A 25 -4.06 -3.03 11.74
N GLU A 26 -5.30 -2.90 11.28
CA GLU A 26 -5.70 -1.98 10.23
C GLU A 26 -5.46 -0.54 10.67
N ASP A 27 -4.78 0.23 9.82
CA ASP A 27 -4.70 1.67 9.90
C ASP A 27 -5.61 2.27 8.83
N TRP A 28 -6.76 2.79 9.27
CA TRP A 28 -7.77 3.44 8.45
C TRP A 28 -7.51 4.95 8.29
N ASP A 29 -6.62 5.53 9.11
CA ASP A 29 -6.43 6.98 9.20
C ASP A 29 -5.42 7.46 8.16
N THR A 30 -4.37 6.67 7.93
CA THR A 30 -3.27 6.98 7.02
C THR A 30 -3.70 7.36 5.60
N LEU A 31 -4.79 6.78 5.10
CA LEU A 31 -5.39 7.10 3.80
C LEU A 31 -6.80 7.71 3.95
N GLY A 32 -7.26 7.93 5.18
CA GLY A 32 -8.63 8.36 5.49
C GLY A 32 -9.00 9.71 4.89
N PHE A 33 -8.03 10.60 4.66
CA PHE A 33 -8.27 11.88 3.98
C PHE A 33 -8.89 11.73 2.58
N GLN A 34 -8.66 10.60 1.90
CA GLN A 34 -9.23 10.33 0.57
C GLN A 34 -10.75 10.11 0.62
N ALA A 35 -11.29 9.68 1.77
CA ALA A 35 -12.72 9.53 1.97
C ALA A 35 -13.48 10.86 1.91
N LYS A 36 -12.79 12.01 1.93
CA LYS A 36 -13.38 13.33 1.63
C LYS A 36 -14.00 13.39 0.20
N ALA A 37 -13.52 12.56 -0.74
CA ALA A 37 -14.11 12.39 -2.08
C ALA A 37 -15.24 11.33 -2.14
N GLY A 38 -15.57 10.72 -1.01
CA GLY A 38 -16.61 9.69 -0.85
C GLY A 38 -16.08 8.43 -0.18
N ASP A 39 -16.98 7.74 0.54
CA ASP A 39 -16.66 6.56 1.36
C ASP A 39 -16.06 5.40 0.58
N ARG A 40 -16.27 5.34 -0.74
CA ARG A 40 -15.62 4.34 -1.60
C ARG A 40 -14.09 4.38 -1.53
N PHE A 41 -13.47 5.51 -1.17
CA PHE A 41 -12.01 5.57 -1.00
C PHE A 41 -11.50 5.13 0.37
N ARG A 42 -12.39 4.73 1.29
CA ARG A 42 -12.02 4.26 2.62
C ARG A 42 -11.44 2.84 2.54
N ARG A 43 -10.17 2.71 2.94
CA ARG A 43 -9.44 1.43 2.98
C ARG A 43 -8.37 1.46 4.06
N ALA A 44 -7.92 0.30 4.50
CA ALA A 44 -6.93 0.18 5.56
C ALA A 44 -5.58 -0.30 5.03
N GLN A 45 -4.51 0.32 5.55
CA GLN A 45 -3.16 -0.18 5.39
C GLN A 45 -2.75 -1.00 6.62
N ILE A 46 -2.07 -2.11 6.41
CA ILE A 46 -1.51 -2.96 7.47
C ILE A 46 0.00 -3.07 7.24
N ARG A 47 0.80 -2.33 8.00
CA ARG A 47 2.23 -2.15 7.72
C ARG A 47 3.10 -3.25 8.35
N TYR A 48 4.14 -3.67 7.61
CA TYR A 48 5.16 -4.62 8.06
C TYR A 48 6.57 -4.05 7.91
N VAL A 49 6.98 -3.65 6.70
CA VAL A 49 8.32 -3.11 6.42
C VAL A 49 8.21 -1.67 5.94
N GLY A 50 8.77 -0.73 6.70
CA GLY A 50 8.66 0.70 6.44
C GLY A 50 7.22 1.22 6.45
N SER A 51 7.04 2.47 6.02
CA SER A 51 5.74 3.14 5.95
C SER A 51 4.98 2.91 4.65
N GLY A 52 5.66 2.47 3.59
CA GLY A 52 5.17 2.73 2.23
C GLY A 52 5.20 4.22 1.94
N ALA A 53 4.36 4.63 0.99
CA ALA A 53 4.32 5.99 0.46
C ALA A 53 3.25 6.87 1.13
N THR A 54 2.98 6.63 2.41
CA THR A 54 1.83 7.21 3.10
C THR A 54 2.16 8.31 4.11
N GLY A 55 3.40 8.80 4.11
CA GLY A 55 3.83 9.92 4.97
C GLY A 55 4.73 9.47 6.12
N ASN A 56 4.76 10.26 7.20
CA ASN A 56 5.66 10.05 8.32
C ASN A 56 5.07 9.04 9.34
N HIS A 57 5.76 7.92 9.52
CA HIS A 57 5.46 6.91 10.54
C HIS A 57 6.69 6.57 11.39
N GLU A 58 7.61 7.52 11.61
CA GLU A 58 8.85 7.31 12.37
C GLU A 58 8.64 6.80 13.80
N ASN A 59 7.46 7.06 14.38
CA ASN A 59 7.09 6.61 15.72
C ASN A 59 6.37 5.25 15.74
N ASP A 60 6.10 4.62 14.58
CA ASP A 60 5.45 3.31 14.54
C ASP A 60 6.46 2.18 14.76
N ASN A 61 6.60 1.80 16.02
CA ASN A 61 7.47 0.70 16.46
C ASN A 61 6.95 -0.70 16.11
N ARG A 62 5.82 -0.81 15.40
CA ARG A 62 5.21 -2.10 15.01
C ARG A 62 5.73 -2.58 13.65
N THR A 63 6.67 -1.88 13.03
CA THR A 63 7.22 -2.19 11.71
C THR A 63 8.72 -2.46 11.78
N ILE A 64 9.23 -3.25 10.84
CA ILE A 64 10.66 -3.37 10.59
C ILE A 64 11.12 -2.19 9.74
N PRO A 65 12.22 -1.50 10.08
CA PRO A 65 12.78 -0.44 9.25
C PRO A 65 13.13 -0.95 7.85
N SER A 66 12.70 -0.22 6.82
CA SER A 66 13.07 -0.55 5.44
C SER A 66 14.56 -0.29 5.19
N ARG A 67 15.16 -1.10 4.30
CA ARG A 67 16.51 -0.91 3.75
C ARG A 67 16.58 -0.94 2.23
N GLY A 68 15.44 -1.09 1.55
CA GLY A 68 15.41 -1.26 0.09
C GLY A 68 14.03 -1.47 -0.51
N PHE A 69 13.04 -1.84 0.31
CA PHE A 69 11.64 -1.94 -0.12
C PHE A 69 10.70 -1.67 1.06
N THR A 70 9.47 -1.27 0.78
CA THR A 70 8.40 -1.28 1.78
C THR A 70 7.45 -2.43 1.53
N PHE A 71 6.82 -2.96 2.57
CA PHE A 71 5.80 -3.99 2.49
C PHE A 71 4.65 -3.68 3.44
N SER A 72 3.43 -3.69 2.90
CA SER A 72 2.19 -3.64 3.66
C SER A 72 1.15 -4.55 3.03
N ASN A 73 0.12 -4.93 3.79
CA ASN A 73 -1.14 -5.35 3.18
C ASN A 73 -2.05 -4.14 3.03
N MET A 74 -2.90 -4.17 2.01
CA MET A 74 -4.06 -3.31 1.87
C MET A 74 -5.31 -4.15 2.07
N LEU A 75 -6.19 -3.73 2.96
CA LEU A 75 -7.55 -4.22 3.08
C LEU A 75 -8.47 -3.23 2.35
N LEU A 76 -9.07 -3.70 1.26
CA LEU A 76 -9.96 -2.93 0.40
C LEU A 76 -11.37 -3.51 0.51
N PRO A 77 -12.30 -2.82 1.22
CA PRO A 77 -13.66 -3.31 1.38
C PRO A 77 -14.39 -3.57 0.05
N ALA A 78 -15.43 -4.39 0.07
CA ALA A 78 -16.29 -4.58 -1.10
C ALA A 78 -16.83 -3.23 -1.62
N GLY A 79 -16.66 -2.97 -2.92
CA GLY A 79 -17.05 -1.71 -3.56
C GLY A 79 -16.13 -0.52 -3.28
N ALA A 80 -15.01 -0.72 -2.56
CA ALA A 80 -14.03 0.34 -2.31
C ALA A 80 -13.00 0.46 -3.44
N GLU A 81 -12.41 1.64 -3.55
CA GLU A 81 -11.46 2.05 -4.57
C GLU A 81 -10.14 2.53 -3.96
N GLY A 82 -9.04 2.15 -4.60
CA GLY A 82 -7.79 2.90 -4.57
C GLY A 82 -7.82 3.93 -5.69
N PRO A 83 -7.78 5.25 -5.39
CA PRO A 83 -7.91 6.28 -6.41
C PRO A 83 -6.76 6.20 -7.42
N GLU A 84 -6.95 6.81 -8.60
CA GLU A 84 -5.87 6.98 -9.57
C GLU A 84 -4.71 7.76 -8.94
N HIS A 85 -3.51 7.19 -8.95
CA HIS A 85 -2.31 7.81 -8.39
C HIS A 85 -1.03 7.33 -9.09
N THR A 86 0.06 8.07 -8.89
CA THR A 86 1.38 7.80 -9.49
C THR A 86 2.49 7.89 -8.46
N HIS A 87 3.38 6.88 -8.46
CA HIS A 87 4.68 6.95 -7.79
C HIS A 87 5.75 7.26 -8.83
N HIS A 88 6.52 8.31 -8.62
CA HIS A 88 7.51 8.78 -9.60
C HIS A 88 8.89 8.17 -9.42
N ASP A 89 9.18 7.64 -8.23
CA ASP A 89 10.52 7.26 -7.78
C ASP A 89 10.76 5.75 -7.70
N ALA A 90 9.71 4.92 -7.76
CA ALA A 90 9.83 3.47 -7.63
C ALA A 90 8.68 2.72 -8.31
N GLU A 91 8.95 1.47 -8.68
CA GLU A 91 7.90 0.50 -9.04
C GLU A 91 7.12 0.05 -7.79
N GLU A 92 5.87 -0.34 -8.00
CA GLU A 92 5.02 -0.95 -6.97
C GLU A 92 4.42 -2.25 -7.48
N ALA A 93 4.43 -3.29 -6.65
CA ALA A 93 3.77 -4.55 -6.92
C ALA A 93 2.55 -4.76 -6.01
N PHE A 94 1.49 -5.31 -6.60
CA PHE A 94 0.35 -5.84 -5.86
C PHE A 94 0.28 -7.35 -6.02
N PHE A 95 0.06 -8.07 -4.92
CA PHE A 95 -0.10 -9.53 -4.92
C PHE A 95 -1.33 -9.90 -4.08
N VAL A 96 -2.34 -10.51 -4.68
CA VAL A 96 -3.64 -10.73 -4.03
C VAL A 96 -3.61 -11.99 -3.15
N LEU A 97 -4.06 -11.85 -1.90
CA LEU A 97 -4.13 -12.92 -0.91
C LEU A 97 -5.56 -13.42 -0.70
N GLU A 98 -6.54 -12.51 -0.71
CA GLU A 98 -7.97 -12.80 -0.50
C GLU A 98 -8.81 -11.84 -1.35
N GLY A 99 -10.00 -12.29 -1.78
CA GLY A 99 -10.90 -11.51 -2.63
C GLY A 99 -10.37 -11.30 -4.05
N GLU A 100 -10.91 -10.28 -4.71
CA GLU A 100 -10.55 -9.88 -6.08
C GLU A 100 -10.30 -8.37 -6.12
N VAL A 101 -9.35 -7.94 -6.94
CA VAL A 101 -9.05 -6.52 -7.16
C VAL A 101 -8.93 -6.28 -8.65
N GLU A 102 -9.76 -5.38 -9.17
CA GLU A 102 -9.61 -4.84 -10.51
C GLU A 102 -8.53 -3.75 -10.49
N VAL A 103 -7.49 -3.93 -11.30
CA VAL A 103 -6.42 -2.97 -11.50
C VAL A 103 -6.66 -2.22 -12.80
N GLY A 104 -6.57 -0.89 -12.78
CA GLY A 104 -6.64 -0.03 -13.96
C GLY A 104 -5.31 0.64 -14.25
N ILE A 105 -4.82 0.55 -15.47
CA ILE A 105 -3.65 1.31 -15.95
C ILE A 105 -4.13 2.45 -16.85
N HIS A 106 -3.67 3.67 -16.55
CA HIS A 106 -4.15 4.88 -17.19
C HIS A 106 -3.07 5.44 -18.12
N ARG A 107 -3.44 5.80 -19.35
CA ARG A 107 -2.57 6.46 -20.32
C ARG A 107 -3.40 7.23 -21.34
N ASP A 108 -3.08 8.52 -21.53
CA ASP A 108 -3.67 9.37 -22.56
C ASP A 108 -5.22 9.38 -22.54
N GLY A 109 -5.81 9.39 -21.34
CA GLY A 109 -7.27 9.36 -21.13
C GLY A 109 -7.93 8.00 -21.34
N VAL A 110 -7.15 6.95 -21.60
CA VAL A 110 -7.61 5.55 -21.69
C VAL A 110 -7.27 4.81 -20.41
N VAL A 111 -8.20 3.95 -19.97
CA VAL A 111 -8.01 3.06 -18.82
C VAL A 111 -8.19 1.61 -19.27
N GLU A 112 -7.15 0.80 -19.12
CA GLU A 112 -7.20 -0.65 -19.36
C GLU A 112 -7.26 -1.38 -18.02
N LYS A 113 -8.28 -2.24 -17.86
CA LYS A 113 -8.58 -2.90 -16.59
C LYS A 113 -8.43 -4.42 -16.64
N ARG A 114 -7.91 -5.04 -15.58
CA ARG A 114 -7.89 -6.51 -15.41
C ARG A 114 -8.21 -6.86 -13.95
N THR A 115 -8.96 -7.93 -13.74
CA THR A 115 -9.24 -8.45 -12.39
C THR A 115 -8.15 -9.44 -11.98
N LEU A 116 -7.60 -9.25 -10.79
CA LEU A 116 -6.63 -10.12 -10.15
C LEU A 116 -7.30 -10.86 -8.99
N GLY A 117 -7.12 -12.18 -8.93
CA GLY A 117 -7.61 -13.03 -7.85
C GLY A 117 -6.45 -13.66 -7.06
N TYR A 118 -6.75 -14.72 -6.30
CA TYR A 118 -5.78 -15.37 -5.43
C TYR A 118 -4.45 -15.73 -6.13
N ARG A 119 -3.35 -15.18 -5.62
CA ARG A 119 -1.96 -15.33 -6.13
C ARG A 119 -1.70 -14.72 -7.50
N ASP A 120 -2.60 -13.91 -8.02
CA ASP A 120 -2.30 -13.04 -9.15
C ASP A 120 -1.53 -11.81 -8.68
N MET A 121 -0.74 -11.25 -9.60
CA MET A 121 0.06 -10.06 -9.32
C MET A 121 0.18 -9.14 -10.53
N ILE A 122 0.44 -7.87 -10.21
CA ILE A 122 0.89 -6.87 -11.18
C ILE A 122 2.11 -6.15 -10.60
N VAL A 123 3.03 -5.74 -11.47
CA VAL A 123 4.09 -4.79 -11.16
C VAL A 123 3.85 -3.56 -12.00
N VAL A 124 3.77 -2.40 -11.36
CA VAL A 124 3.56 -1.11 -12.02
C VAL A 124 4.86 -0.30 -11.96
N PRO A 125 5.48 0.00 -13.11
CA PRO A 125 6.70 0.81 -13.16
C PRO A 125 6.51 2.21 -12.58
N ALA A 126 7.63 2.83 -12.18
CA ALA A 126 7.65 4.24 -11.80
C ALA A 126 7.07 5.12 -12.93
N GLY A 127 6.29 6.13 -12.55
CA GLY A 127 5.66 7.07 -13.47
C GLY A 127 4.39 6.57 -14.17
N VAL A 128 3.96 5.33 -13.94
CA VAL A 128 2.72 4.79 -14.54
C VAL A 128 1.53 5.00 -13.59
N PRO A 129 0.52 5.81 -13.99
CA PRO A 129 -0.67 6.03 -13.17
C PRO A 129 -1.58 4.79 -13.15
N ARG A 130 -2.14 4.52 -11.97
CA ARG A 130 -2.95 3.32 -11.71
C ARG A 130 -4.08 3.56 -10.72
N SER A 131 -5.14 2.80 -10.85
CA SER A 131 -6.25 2.72 -9.88
C SER A 131 -6.55 1.28 -9.48
N LEU A 132 -7.26 1.10 -8.37
CA LEU A 132 -7.69 -0.18 -7.84
C LEU A 132 -9.18 -0.11 -7.52
N GLU A 133 -9.92 -1.19 -7.73
CA GLU A 133 -11.32 -1.30 -7.35
C GLU A 133 -11.59 -2.72 -6.87
N ASN A 134 -12.26 -2.87 -5.73
CA ASN A 134 -12.79 -4.17 -5.32
C ASN A 134 -14.22 -4.30 -5.85
N THR A 135 -14.35 -4.96 -7.00
CA THR A 135 -15.64 -5.22 -7.66
C THR A 135 -16.37 -6.43 -7.08
N GLY A 136 -15.78 -7.11 -6.10
CA GLY A 136 -16.35 -8.28 -5.43
C GLY A 136 -17.38 -7.91 -4.36
N THR A 137 -17.96 -8.94 -3.74
CA THR A 137 -18.94 -8.81 -2.64
C THR A 137 -18.34 -9.00 -1.26
N THR A 138 -17.04 -9.28 -1.19
CA THR A 138 -16.27 -9.45 0.05
C THR A 138 -15.05 -8.55 0.03
N ASP A 139 -14.48 -8.28 1.20
CA ASP A 139 -13.23 -7.54 1.29
C ASP A 139 -12.10 -8.26 0.53
N ALA A 140 -11.21 -7.47 -0.06
CA ALA A 140 -9.99 -7.94 -0.68
C ALA A 140 -8.80 -7.61 0.21
N LEU A 141 -7.86 -8.55 0.31
CA LEU A 141 -6.60 -8.38 1.03
C LEU A 141 -5.46 -8.67 0.07
N PHE A 142 -4.55 -7.72 -0.10
CA PHE A 142 -3.42 -7.87 -1.01
C PHE A 142 -2.16 -7.21 -0.48
N CYS A 143 -1.00 -7.74 -0.86
CA CYS A 143 0.28 -7.13 -0.58
C CYS A 143 0.48 -5.88 -1.44
N VAL A 144 1.17 -4.88 -0.89
CA VAL A 144 1.66 -3.69 -1.56
C VAL A 144 3.15 -3.61 -1.28
N ILE A 145 3.96 -3.65 -2.33
CA ILE A 145 5.42 -3.68 -2.24
C ILE A 145 5.98 -2.55 -3.08
N ILE A 146 6.76 -1.64 -2.50
CA ILE A 146 7.37 -0.52 -3.24
C ILE A 146 8.89 -0.66 -3.20
N GLY A 147 9.52 -0.62 -4.38
CA GLY A 147 10.94 -0.93 -4.59
C GLY A 147 11.94 0.15 -4.16
N THR A 148 11.73 0.79 -3.01
CA THR A 148 12.69 1.75 -2.43
C THR A 148 12.59 1.82 -0.92
N GLN A 149 13.65 2.30 -0.25
CA GLN A 149 13.70 2.42 1.20
C GLN A 149 12.66 3.41 1.75
N LYS A 150 12.50 4.56 1.08
CA LYS A 150 11.59 5.63 1.50
C LYS A 150 10.87 6.19 0.26
N PRO A 151 9.73 5.59 -0.13
CA PRO A 151 8.96 6.05 -1.28
C PRO A 151 8.49 7.49 -1.11
N GLN A 152 8.48 8.25 -2.20
CA GLN A 152 7.79 9.54 -2.25
C GLN A 152 6.28 9.34 -2.09
N VAL A 153 5.61 10.31 -1.47
CA VAL A 153 4.15 10.37 -1.44
C VAL A 153 3.66 10.46 -2.89
N PRO A 154 2.66 9.66 -3.31
CA PRO A 154 2.21 9.67 -4.68
C PRO A 154 1.53 10.99 -5.04
N THR A 155 1.54 11.31 -6.32
CA THR A 155 0.71 12.39 -6.87
C THR A 155 -0.61 11.84 -7.39
N TYR A 156 -1.64 12.66 -7.31
CA TYR A 156 -2.93 12.40 -7.95
C TYR A 156 -3.02 13.29 -9.19
N PRO A 157 -3.22 12.73 -10.39
CA PRO A 157 -3.45 13.53 -11.60
C PRO A 157 -4.82 14.22 -11.54
N GLU A 158 -5.06 15.23 -12.39
CA GLU A 158 -6.34 15.98 -12.44
C GLU A 158 -7.56 15.08 -12.70
N THR A 159 -7.36 13.94 -13.37
CA THR A 159 -8.38 12.91 -13.63
C THR A 159 -8.77 12.12 -12.38
N SER A 160 -7.94 12.16 -11.33
CA SER A 160 -8.21 11.45 -10.08
C SER A 160 -9.32 12.12 -9.29
N ALA A 161 -10.26 11.32 -8.79
CA ALA A 161 -11.36 11.82 -7.95
C ALA A 161 -10.90 12.46 -6.62
N VAL A 162 -9.65 12.23 -6.22
CA VAL A 162 -9.05 12.83 -5.01
C VAL A 162 -8.05 13.94 -5.34
N PHE A 163 -7.99 14.40 -6.59
CA PHE A 163 -7.16 15.53 -6.99
C PHE A 163 -7.47 16.77 -6.14
N GLY A 164 -6.43 17.43 -5.64
CA GLY A 164 -6.56 18.62 -4.79
C GLY A 164 -6.98 18.37 -3.34
N ILE A 165 -7.19 17.11 -2.91
CA ILE A 165 -7.54 16.79 -1.52
C ILE A 165 -6.28 16.62 -0.66
N SER A 166 -6.19 17.38 0.42
CA SER A 166 -5.08 17.31 1.39
C SER A 166 -5.29 16.27 2.50
N ARG A 167 -4.17 15.66 2.90
CA ARG A 167 -3.94 15.11 4.24
C ARG A 167 -3.81 16.34 5.16
N ASP A 168 -4.74 16.59 6.07
CA ASP A 168 -4.60 17.74 6.98
C ASP A 168 -3.45 17.53 7.98
#